data_AF-A0A7Y2NWL0-F1
#
_entry.id   AF-A0A7Y2NWL0-F1
#
_cell.length_a   1.000
_cell.length_b   1.000
_cell.length_c   1.000
_cell.angle_alpha   90.00
_cell.angle_beta   90.00
_cell.angle_gamma   90.00
#
_symmetry.space_group_name_H-M   'P 1'
#
loop_
_entity.id
_entity.type
_entity.pdbx_description
1 polymer ?
#
loop_
_entity_poly.entity_id
_entity_poly.type
_entity_poly.pdbx_seq_one_letter_code
_entity_poly.pdbx_strand_id
1 'polypeptide(L)'
;MRRWAAGIPLAFLIAASACASSEQGATATISRLTGAGATFPNPIYTRWFDEYNRTTGLQINYQSIGSGGGIRQFTEGTVDFGATDGPMKDDQIASVGGNVLHVPTVIGAVVLTYNLPSLGDTRLTLDGQTIAEIFLGRIPRWNDRRIAAFNPDVDLPDAE
;
A
#
# COMPACT_ATOMS: atom_id res chain seq x y z
N MET A 1 -75.53 27.79 -34.87
CA MET A 1 -76.06 26.65 -35.66
C MET A 1 -74.96 25.60 -35.68
N ARG A 2 -75.04 24.34 -35.24
CA ARG A 2 -76.08 23.42 -34.76
C ARG A 2 -75.58 22.81 -33.45
N ARG A 3 -76.48 22.65 -32.48
CA ARG A 3 -76.32 21.73 -31.33
C ARG A 3 -76.38 20.30 -31.87
N TRP A 4 -75.99 19.31 -31.08
CA TRP A 4 -76.76 18.11 -30.71
C TRP A 4 -76.00 17.39 -29.59
N ALA A 5 -76.76 16.87 -28.63
CA ALA A 5 -76.33 16.36 -27.34
C ALA A 5 -76.51 14.84 -27.27
N ALA A 6 -75.74 14.18 -26.39
CA ALA A 6 -75.95 12.87 -25.72
C ALA A 6 -74.54 12.36 -25.36
N GLY A 7 -74.19 11.78 -24.22
CA GLY A 7 -74.89 11.19 -23.08
C GLY A 7 -73.84 10.26 -22.41
N ILE A 8 -73.73 10.32 -21.08
CA ILE A 8 -72.75 9.69 -20.17
C ILE A 8 -73.00 8.14 -20.10
N PRO A 9 -71.98 7.25 -19.94
CA PRO A 9 -71.52 6.86 -18.60
C PRO A 9 -70.00 6.74 -18.38
N LEU A 10 -69.66 7.19 -17.18
CA LEU A 10 -68.49 6.92 -16.35
C LEU A 10 -68.20 5.41 -16.28
N ALA A 11 -67.01 4.98 -16.73
CA ALA A 11 -66.44 3.68 -16.39
C ALA A 11 -65.13 3.93 -15.64
N PHE A 12 -65.19 3.78 -14.31
CA PHE A 12 -64.02 3.69 -13.45
C PHE A 12 -63.27 2.40 -13.77
N LEU A 13 -62.16 2.49 -14.49
CA LEU A 13 -61.17 1.42 -14.60
C LEU A 13 -60.02 1.75 -13.66
N ILE A 14 -60.09 1.22 -12.44
CA ILE A 14 -58.93 1.14 -11.54
C ILE A 14 -58.02 0.06 -12.12
N ALA A 15 -57.14 0.45 -13.05
CA ALA A 15 -56.00 -0.36 -13.41
C ALA A 15 -54.96 -0.19 -12.30
N ALA A 16 -54.99 -1.08 -11.31
CA ALA A 16 -53.89 -1.27 -10.38
C ALA A 16 -52.69 -1.83 -11.17
N SER A 17 -51.98 -0.95 -11.86
CA SER A 17 -50.68 -1.27 -12.44
C SER A 17 -49.70 -1.37 -11.27
N ALA A 18 -49.56 -2.58 -10.74
CA ALA A 18 -48.50 -2.90 -9.81
C ALA A 18 -47.16 -2.67 -10.53
N CYS A 19 -46.56 -1.50 -10.32
CA CYS A 19 -45.14 -1.32 -10.48
C CYS A 19 -44.47 -2.22 -9.45
N ALA A 20 -44.27 -3.49 -9.81
CA ALA A 20 -43.25 -4.31 -9.20
C ALA A 20 -41.90 -3.74 -9.68
N SER A 21 -41.46 -2.66 -9.04
CA SER A 21 -40.07 -2.25 -9.09
C SER A 21 -39.29 -3.33 -8.36
N SER A 22 -38.77 -4.30 -9.12
CA SER A 22 -37.71 -5.15 -8.63
C SER A 22 -36.53 -4.25 -8.32
N GLU A 23 -36.37 -3.90 -7.05
CA GLU A 23 -35.10 -3.44 -6.50
C GLU A 23 -34.10 -4.60 -6.62
N GLN A 24 -33.60 -4.85 -7.84
CA GLN A 24 -32.30 -5.48 -7.98
C GLN A 24 -31.31 -4.48 -7.42
N GLY A 25 -30.95 -4.66 -6.14
CA GLY A 25 -29.79 -4.03 -5.56
C GLY A 25 -28.58 -4.40 -6.42
N ALA A 26 -28.19 -3.49 -7.31
CA ALA A 26 -26.96 -3.62 -8.06
C ALA A 26 -25.82 -3.64 -7.05
N THR A 27 -25.30 -4.82 -6.77
CA THR A 27 -24.04 -4.97 -6.05
C THR A 27 -22.98 -4.38 -6.95
N ALA A 28 -22.56 -3.15 -6.65
CA ALA A 28 -21.44 -2.51 -7.32
C ALA A 28 -20.25 -3.45 -7.17
N THR A 29 -19.89 -4.13 -8.26
CA THR A 29 -18.69 -4.96 -8.28
C THR A 29 -17.52 -4.00 -8.36
N ILE A 30 -16.78 -3.88 -7.25
CA ILE A 30 -15.52 -3.12 -7.27
C ILE A 30 -14.62 -3.79 -8.30
N SER A 31 -14.33 -3.10 -9.39
CA SER A 31 -13.49 -3.60 -10.47
C SER A 31 -12.06 -3.08 -10.37
N ARG A 32 -11.83 -2.04 -9.54
CA ARG A 32 -10.52 -1.42 -9.37
C ARG A 32 -10.33 -0.90 -7.95
N LEU A 33 -9.13 -1.10 -7.42
CA LEU A 33 -8.62 -0.43 -6.23
C LEU A 33 -7.33 0.31 -6.58
N THR A 34 -7.07 1.39 -5.85
CA THR A 34 -5.88 2.19 -5.92
C THR A 34 -5.21 2.22 -4.55
N GLY A 35 -3.90 2.07 -4.52
CA GLY A 35 -3.12 2.16 -3.29
C GLY A 35 -1.78 2.82 -3.52
N ALA A 36 -1.18 3.32 -2.45
CA ALA A 36 0.14 3.93 -2.51
C ALA A 36 0.92 3.71 -1.21
N GLY A 37 2.25 3.67 -1.32
CA GLY A 37 3.11 3.77 -0.14
C GLY A 37 4.41 2.98 -0.22
N ALA A 38 4.69 2.25 0.86
CA ALA A 38 5.93 1.53 1.14
C ALA A 38 6.57 0.86 -0.09
N THR A 39 7.87 1.10 -0.28
CA THR A 39 8.63 0.44 -1.35
C THR A 39 9.06 -0.97 -0.99
N PHE A 40 9.20 -1.25 0.31
CA PHE A 40 9.63 -2.53 0.84
C PHE A 40 8.74 -3.72 0.40
N PRO A 41 7.40 -3.69 0.55
CA PRO A 41 6.54 -4.80 0.14
C PRO A 41 6.20 -4.80 -1.36
N ASN A 42 6.65 -3.81 -2.14
CA ASN A 42 6.27 -3.67 -3.55
C ASN A 42 6.53 -4.96 -4.39
N PRO A 43 7.65 -5.68 -4.25
CA PRO A 43 7.87 -6.91 -5.01
C PRO A 43 6.81 -7.99 -4.75
N ILE A 44 6.41 -8.20 -3.49
CA ILE A 44 5.41 -9.21 -3.15
C ILE A 44 3.98 -8.75 -3.48
N TYR A 45 3.68 -7.47 -3.28
CA TYR A 45 2.40 -6.87 -3.66
C TYR A 45 2.15 -6.95 -5.16
N THR A 46 3.15 -6.62 -5.98
CA THR A 46 3.04 -6.74 -7.45
C THR A 46 2.63 -8.17 -7.84
N ARG A 47 3.31 -9.17 -7.26
CA ARG A 47 3.00 -10.58 -7.54
C ARG A 47 1.59 -10.97 -7.08
N TRP A 48 1.17 -10.51 -5.90
CA TRP A 48 -0.18 -10.78 -5.39
C TRP A 48 -1.27 -10.12 -6.24
N PHE A 49 -1.08 -8.87 -6.65
CA PHE A 49 -2.06 -8.14 -7.44
C PHE A 49 -2.22 -8.74 -8.84
N ASP A 50 -1.12 -9.18 -9.47
CA ASP A 50 -1.17 -9.89 -10.75
C ASP A 50 -1.98 -11.20 -10.64
N GLU A 51 -1.69 -12.00 -9.62
CA GLU A 51 -2.36 -13.29 -9.42
C GLU A 51 -3.84 -13.10 -9.02
N TYR A 52 -4.12 -12.10 -8.20
CA TYR A 52 -5.48 -11.75 -7.81
C TYR A 52 -6.28 -11.24 -9.00
N ASN A 53 -5.67 -10.45 -9.89
CA ASN A 53 -6.31 -10.02 -11.13
C ASN A 53 -6.63 -11.21 -12.04
N ARG A 54 -5.69 -12.14 -12.21
CA ARG A 54 -5.87 -13.33 -13.05
C ARG A 54 -7.04 -14.23 -12.59
N THR A 55 -7.29 -14.28 -11.28
CA THR A 55 -8.29 -15.16 -10.67
C THR A 55 -9.65 -14.49 -10.47
N THR A 56 -9.69 -13.18 -10.27
CA THR A 56 -10.92 -12.44 -9.92
C THR A 56 -11.33 -11.37 -10.93
N GLY A 57 -10.41 -10.92 -11.79
CA GLY A 57 -10.58 -9.75 -12.66
C GLY A 57 -10.42 -8.40 -11.96
N LEU A 58 -10.27 -8.34 -10.62
CA LEU A 58 -10.05 -7.09 -9.89
C LEU A 58 -8.68 -6.49 -10.23
N GLN A 59 -8.64 -5.22 -10.58
CA GLN A 59 -7.38 -4.51 -10.83
C GLN A 59 -6.94 -3.75 -9.58
N ILE A 60 -5.71 -3.96 -9.12
CA ILE A 60 -5.13 -3.18 -8.02
C ILE A 60 -3.98 -2.35 -8.57
N ASN A 61 -4.16 -1.03 -8.59
CA ASN A 61 -3.14 -0.09 -9.03
C ASN A 61 -2.36 0.43 -7.82
N TYR A 62 -1.12 -0.01 -7.66
CA TYR A 62 -0.28 0.36 -6.53
C TYR A 62 0.88 1.28 -6.92
N GLN A 63 1.05 2.39 -6.21
CA GLN A 63 2.13 3.35 -6.42
C GLN A 63 3.19 3.22 -5.34
N SER A 64 4.37 2.74 -5.71
CA SER A 64 5.51 2.54 -4.81
C SER A 64 6.27 3.85 -4.60
N ILE A 65 5.83 4.65 -3.63
CA ILE A 65 6.28 6.04 -3.40
C ILE A 65 6.90 6.27 -2.01
N GLY A 66 7.06 5.20 -1.23
CA GLY A 66 7.55 5.24 0.15
C GLY A 66 6.42 5.44 1.18
N SER A 67 6.68 4.98 2.41
CA SER A 67 5.71 4.95 3.51
C SER A 67 5.09 6.31 3.83
N GLY A 68 5.89 7.38 3.83
CA GLY A 68 5.39 8.74 4.05
C GLY A 68 4.41 9.23 2.97
N GLY A 69 4.66 8.86 1.71
CA GLY A 69 3.75 9.15 0.61
C GLY A 69 2.44 8.39 0.72
N GLY A 70 2.49 7.12 1.14
CA GLY A 70 1.31 6.29 1.39
C GLY A 70 0.43 6.81 2.51
N ILE A 71 1.03 7.18 3.64
CA ILE A 71 0.30 7.81 4.76
C ILE A 71 -0.39 9.08 4.28
N ARG A 72 0.34 9.96 3.59
CA ARG A 72 -0.22 11.23 3.08
C ARG A 72 -1.40 11.01 2.13
N GLN A 73 -1.25 10.16 1.11
CA GLN A 73 -2.30 9.92 0.13
C GLN A 73 -3.54 9.27 0.73
N PHE A 74 -3.36 8.39 1.71
CA PHE A 74 -4.46 7.80 2.49
C PHE A 74 -5.17 8.86 3.35
N THR A 75 -4.42 9.70 4.07
CA THR A 75 -4.99 10.80 4.87
C THR A 75 -5.76 11.80 4.00
N GLU A 76 -5.28 12.10 2.80
CA GLU A 76 -5.95 13.00 1.85
C GLU A 76 -7.13 12.33 1.10
N GLY A 77 -7.38 11.03 1.32
CA GLY A 77 -8.47 10.28 0.67
C GLY A 77 -8.28 10.11 -0.84
N THR A 78 -7.03 10.17 -1.32
CA THR A 78 -6.69 10.09 -2.76
C THR A 78 -6.52 8.65 -3.26
N VAL A 79 -6.41 7.69 -2.35
CA VAL A 79 -6.29 6.25 -2.61
C VAL A 79 -7.21 5.45 -1.71
N ASP A 80 -7.57 4.24 -2.13
CA ASP A 80 -8.43 3.34 -1.35
C ASP A 80 -7.68 2.75 -0.14
N PHE A 81 -6.35 2.58 -0.24
CA PHE A 81 -5.51 2.13 0.88
C PHE A 81 -4.09 2.73 0.85
N GLY A 82 -3.57 3.03 2.03
CA GLY A 82 -2.16 3.36 2.25
C GLY A 82 -1.35 2.14 2.66
N ALA A 83 -0.07 2.10 2.29
CA ALA A 83 0.88 1.08 2.74
C ALA A 83 2.07 1.75 3.45
N THR A 84 2.46 1.22 4.60
CA THR A 84 3.55 1.76 5.41
C THR A 84 4.28 0.66 6.17
N ASP A 85 5.62 0.74 6.23
CA ASP A 85 6.46 -0.18 6.99
C ASP A 85 6.47 0.15 8.49
N GLY A 86 6.18 1.41 8.83
CA GLY A 86 5.96 1.87 10.20
C GLY A 86 4.49 2.19 10.41
N PRO A 87 3.83 1.72 11.49
CA PRO A 87 2.45 2.10 11.77
C PRO A 87 2.33 3.63 11.86
N MET A 88 1.17 4.17 11.48
CA MET A 88 0.89 5.59 11.64
C MET A 88 0.99 5.97 13.12
N LYS A 89 1.55 7.14 13.37
CA LYS A 89 1.53 7.78 14.70
C LYS A 89 0.12 8.29 15.03
N ASP A 90 -0.14 8.52 16.31
CA ASP A 90 -1.45 8.97 16.79
C ASP A 90 -1.92 10.29 16.14
N ASP A 91 -1.01 11.23 15.92
CA ASP A 91 -1.28 12.50 15.24
C ASP A 91 -1.64 12.30 13.75
N GLN A 92 -0.98 11.37 13.08
CA GLN A 92 -1.29 10.98 11.71
C GLN A 92 -2.67 10.30 11.63
N ILE A 93 -3.01 9.43 12.58
CA ILE A 93 -4.33 8.77 12.65
C ILE A 93 -5.43 9.81 12.87
N ALA A 94 -5.25 10.71 13.83
CA ALA A 94 -6.20 11.78 14.12
C ALA A 94 -6.45 12.69 12.90
N SER A 95 -5.43 12.89 12.07
CA SER A 95 -5.50 13.72 10.86
C SER A 95 -6.37 13.14 9.75
N VAL A 96 -6.69 11.83 9.77
CA VAL A 96 -7.57 11.20 8.76
C VAL A 96 -9.04 11.63 8.93
N GLY A 97 -9.45 12.05 10.14
CA GLY A 97 -10.83 12.42 10.43
C GLY A 97 -11.83 11.25 10.38
N GLY A 98 -11.32 10.01 10.36
CA GLY A 98 -12.08 8.77 10.31
C GLY A 98 -11.34 7.61 10.97
N ASN A 99 -11.84 6.39 10.79
CA ASN A 99 -11.21 5.20 11.37
C ASN A 99 -10.02 4.75 10.53
N VAL A 100 -8.88 4.56 11.18
CA VAL A 100 -7.69 3.94 10.57
C VAL A 100 -7.55 2.52 11.09
N LEU A 101 -7.53 1.56 10.17
CA LEU A 101 -7.23 0.17 10.48
C LEU A 101 -5.87 -0.21 9.91
N HIS A 102 -4.96 -0.61 10.78
CA HIS A 102 -3.69 -1.20 10.36
C HIS A 102 -3.85 -2.72 10.22
N VAL A 103 -3.55 -3.24 9.04
CA VAL A 103 -3.55 -4.68 8.75
C VAL A 103 -2.12 -5.09 8.41
N PRO A 104 -1.43 -5.86 9.26
CA PRO A 104 -0.13 -6.42 8.92
C PRO A 104 -0.26 -7.39 7.75
N THR A 105 0.57 -7.23 6.72
CA THR A 105 0.49 -8.05 5.50
C THR A 105 1.63 -9.05 5.38
N VAL A 106 2.87 -8.61 5.58
CA VAL A 106 4.09 -9.41 5.39
C VAL A 106 5.16 -9.02 6.41
N ILE A 107 6.08 -9.95 6.68
CA ILE A 107 7.27 -9.73 7.52
C ILE A 107 8.49 -9.94 6.64
N GLY A 108 9.49 -9.07 6.75
CA GLY A 108 10.79 -9.25 6.14
C GLY A 108 11.88 -8.55 6.96
N ALA A 109 13.12 -8.63 6.49
CA ALA A 109 14.29 -8.07 7.17
C ALA A 109 14.95 -6.98 6.33
N VAL A 110 15.39 -5.90 6.99
CA VAL A 110 16.28 -4.90 6.42
C VAL A 110 17.71 -5.37 6.66
N VAL A 111 18.56 -5.32 5.63
CA VAL A 111 19.96 -5.73 5.70
C VAL A 111 20.87 -4.59 5.27
N LEU A 112 22.06 -4.51 5.88
CA LEU A 112 23.12 -3.63 5.38
C LEU A 112 23.76 -4.28 4.15
N THR A 113 23.92 -3.49 3.10
CA THR A 113 24.68 -3.88 1.91
C THR A 113 25.89 -2.97 1.77
N TYR A 114 26.97 -3.50 1.23
CA TYR A 114 28.23 -2.80 1.00
C TYR A 114 28.88 -3.29 -0.29
N ASN A 115 29.79 -2.48 -0.84
CA ASN A 115 30.51 -2.79 -2.06
C ASN A 115 32.00 -2.88 -1.80
N LEU A 116 32.48 -4.10 -1.50
CA LEU A 116 33.88 -4.40 -1.30
C LEU A 116 34.29 -5.58 -2.19
N PRO A 117 34.57 -5.34 -3.49
CA PRO A 117 34.87 -6.42 -4.43
C PRO A 117 36.07 -7.28 -4.02
N SER A 118 37.02 -6.69 -3.29
CA SER A 118 38.20 -7.38 -2.76
C SER A 118 37.87 -8.50 -1.77
N LEU A 119 36.67 -8.49 -1.17
CA LEU A 119 36.24 -9.53 -0.22
C LEU A 119 35.63 -10.75 -0.92
N GLY A 120 35.27 -10.66 -2.20
CA GLY A 120 34.57 -11.74 -2.91
C GLY A 120 33.30 -12.17 -2.17
N ASP A 121 33.23 -13.45 -1.79
CA ASP A 121 32.11 -14.02 -1.04
C ASP A 121 32.24 -13.87 0.49
N THR A 122 33.34 -13.28 0.98
CA THR A 122 33.57 -13.08 2.41
C THR A 122 32.59 -12.07 2.97
N ARG A 123 31.86 -12.46 4.01
CA ARG A 123 30.84 -11.61 4.64
C ARG A 123 31.37 -10.98 5.91
N LEU A 124 31.13 -9.69 6.06
CA LEU A 124 31.41 -8.95 7.28
C LEU A 124 30.34 -9.17 8.34
N THR A 125 30.78 -9.34 9.58
CA THR A 125 29.96 -9.25 10.79
C THR A 125 30.08 -7.84 11.36
N LEU A 126 28.95 -7.22 11.66
CA LEU A 126 28.88 -5.87 12.22
C LEU A 126 27.85 -5.86 13.35
N ASP A 127 28.16 -5.15 14.44
CA ASP A 127 27.22 -4.90 15.52
C ASP A 127 26.46 -3.58 15.30
N GLY A 128 25.40 -3.37 16.08
CA GLY A 128 24.56 -2.18 15.95
C GLY A 128 25.31 -0.87 16.20
N GLN A 129 26.27 -0.87 17.14
CA GLN A 129 27.04 0.34 17.45
C GLN A 129 27.99 0.71 16.30
N THR A 130 28.69 -0.26 15.70
CA THR A 130 29.56 -0.03 14.55
C THR A 130 28.75 0.49 13.36
N ILE A 131 27.58 -0.11 13.09
CA ILE A 131 26.69 0.38 12.04
C ILE A 131 26.27 1.83 12.30
N ALA A 132 25.85 2.17 13.52
CA ALA A 132 25.47 3.54 13.85
C ALA A 132 26.62 4.54 13.65
N GLU A 133 27.84 4.18 14.05
CA GLU A 133 29.04 5.00 13.87
C GLU A 133 29.42 5.18 12.38
N ILE A 134 29.20 4.16 11.52
CA ILE A 134 29.33 4.28 10.06
C ILE A 134 28.35 5.31 9.51
N PHE A 135 27.06 5.20 9.85
CA PHE A 135 26.03 6.14 9.38
C PHE A 135 26.20 7.57 9.93
N LEU A 136 26.85 7.73 11.08
CA LEU A 136 27.24 9.04 11.65
C LEU A 136 28.53 9.60 11.01
N GLY A 137 29.19 8.87 10.12
CA GLY A 137 30.44 9.28 9.46
C GLY A 137 31.68 9.21 10.37
N ARG A 138 31.60 8.52 11.51
CA ARG A 138 32.70 8.37 12.48
C ARG A 138 33.60 7.17 12.19
N ILE A 139 33.12 6.24 11.38
CA ILE A 139 33.89 5.15 10.77
C ILE A 139 33.88 5.41 9.27
N PRO A 140 34.86 6.15 8.74
CA PRO A 140 34.88 6.53 7.34
C PRO A 140 35.56 5.48 6.46
N ARG A 141 36.08 4.38 7.02
CA ARG A 141 36.88 3.38 6.31
C ARG A 141 36.60 1.97 6.80
N TRP A 142 36.67 1.00 5.89
CA TRP A 142 36.35 -0.41 6.15
C TRP A 142 37.38 -1.15 6.99
N ASN A 143 38.63 -0.70 7.01
CA ASN A 143 39.71 -1.22 7.86
C ASN A 143 39.71 -0.67 9.29
N ASP A 144 38.67 0.08 9.71
CA ASP A 144 38.58 0.58 11.08
C ASP A 144 38.64 -0.57 12.10
N ARG A 145 39.42 -0.38 13.17
CA ARG A 145 39.62 -1.37 14.23
C ARG A 145 38.32 -1.91 14.83
N ARG A 146 37.24 -1.12 14.82
CA ARG A 146 35.91 -1.52 15.31
C ARG A 146 35.26 -2.54 14.38
N ILE A 147 35.45 -2.40 13.06
CA ILE A 147 35.04 -3.42 12.08
C ILE A 147 35.94 -4.65 12.20
N ALA A 148 37.27 -4.45 12.26
CA ALA A 148 38.24 -5.54 12.39
C ALA A 148 38.01 -6.40 13.64
N ALA A 149 37.58 -5.82 14.75
CA ALA A 149 37.30 -6.54 16.00
C ALA A 149 36.22 -7.63 15.84
N PHE A 150 35.27 -7.45 14.91
CA PHE A 150 34.25 -8.45 14.59
C PHE A 150 34.63 -9.36 13.41
N ASN A 151 35.77 -9.12 12.76
CA ASN A 151 36.20 -9.79 11.53
C ASN A 151 37.71 -10.11 11.58
N PRO A 152 38.20 -10.86 12.59
CA PRO A 152 39.64 -11.03 12.83
C PRO A 152 40.39 -11.77 11.71
N ASP A 153 39.69 -12.59 10.94
CA ASP A 153 40.27 -13.39 9.85
C ASP A 153 40.02 -12.77 8.46
N VAL A 154 39.59 -11.50 8.41
CA VAL A 154 39.27 -10.81 7.16
C VAL A 154 40.29 -9.72 6.87
N ASP A 155 40.92 -9.79 5.71
CA ASP A 155 41.79 -8.74 5.19
C ASP A 155 40.95 -7.54 4.72
N LEU A 156 40.66 -6.64 5.67
CA LEU A 156 39.83 -5.47 5.42
C LEU A 156 40.55 -4.43 4.53
N PRO A 157 39.92 -3.98 3.44
CA PRO A 157 40.53 -2.99 2.55
C PRO A 157 40.52 -1.59 3.17
N ASP A 158 41.52 -0.78 2.80
CA ASP A 158 41.54 0.67 3.08
C ASP A 158 40.64 1.44 2.10
N ALA A 159 39.36 1.04 2.06
CA ALA A 159 38.31 1.67 1.26
C ALA A 159 37.46 2.60 2.13
N GLU A 160 36.94 3.68 1.53
CA GLU A 160 35.94 4.56 2.15
C GLU A 160 34.55 3.92 2.22
#